data_AF-A0A2E9FVE4-F1
#
_entry.id   AF-A0A2E9FVE4-F1
#
_cell.length_a   1.000
_cell.length_b   1.000
_cell.length_c   1.000
_cell.angle_alpha   90.00
_cell.angle_beta   90.00
_cell.angle_gamma   90.00
#
_symmetry.space_group_name_H-M   'P 1'
#
loop_
_entity.id
_entity.type
_entity.pdbx_description
1 polymer ?
#
loop_
_entity_poly.entity_id
_entity_poly.type
_entity_poly.pdbx_seq_one_letter_code
_entity_poly.pdbx_strand_id
1 'polypeptide(L)'
;MELKEMQNIVDQWIKKYGVRYFNELTNMAQLTEEVGEVARIISRVYGEQSVKKGQELNDLGEELADVLFVLICLANQTGVDLEKEFKKKLDKKTVRDEKRHLSNSKLK
;
A
#
# COMPACT_ATOMS: atom_id res chain seq x y z
N MET A 1 5.77 -0.92 -15.29
CA MET A 1 4.34 -0.61 -15.18
C MET A 1 4.22 0.72 -14.46
N GLU A 2 3.59 1.69 -15.10
CA GLU A 2 3.33 3.01 -14.49
C GLU A 2 2.12 2.93 -13.56
N LEU A 3 2.00 3.83 -12.57
CA LEU A 3 0.88 3.79 -11.62
C LEU A 3 -0.46 3.96 -12.33
N LYS A 4 -0.51 4.78 -13.39
CA LYS A 4 -1.71 4.93 -14.20
C LYS A 4 -2.11 3.62 -14.91
N GLU A 5 -1.12 2.87 -15.37
CA GLU A 5 -1.32 1.56 -15.99
C GLU A 5 -1.84 0.54 -14.98
N MET A 6 -1.31 0.54 -13.75
CA MET A 6 -1.81 -0.29 -12.65
C MET A 6 -3.28 0.00 -12.34
N GLN A 7 -3.64 1.27 -12.24
CA GLN A 7 -5.03 1.69 -12.02
C GLN A 7 -5.96 1.13 -13.10
N ASN A 8 -5.54 1.18 -14.37
CA ASN A 8 -6.31 0.63 -15.48
C ASN A 8 -6.41 -0.90 -15.42
N ILE A 9 -5.32 -1.62 -15.12
CA ILE A 9 -5.31 -3.08 -15.03
C ILE A 9 -6.26 -3.54 -13.92
N VAL A 10 -6.21 -2.93 -12.74
CA VAL A 10 -7.12 -3.24 -11.64
C VAL A 10 -8.57 -2.95 -12.02
N ASP A 11 -8.84 -1.82 -12.67
CA ASP A 11 -10.19 -1.47 -13.12
C ASP A 11 -10.76 -2.51 -14.11
N GLN A 12 -9.95 -2.94 -15.08
CA GLN A 12 -10.36 -4.00 -16.01
C GLN A 12 -10.59 -5.33 -15.29
N TRP A 13 -9.73 -5.67 -14.33
CA TRP A 13 -9.89 -6.89 -13.53
C TRP A 13 -11.17 -6.87 -12.71
N ILE A 14 -11.47 -5.75 -12.02
CA ILE A 14 -12.71 -5.59 -11.24
C ILE A 14 -13.95 -5.68 -12.12
N LYS A 15 -13.95 -5.02 -13.29
CA LYS A 15 -15.08 -5.09 -14.23
C LYS A 15 -15.28 -6.49 -14.81
N LYS A 16 -14.19 -7.24 -15.02
CA LYS A 16 -14.23 -8.58 -15.59
C LYS A 16 -14.58 -9.67 -14.58
N TYR A 17 -14.02 -9.61 -13.38
CA TYR A 17 -14.09 -10.67 -12.37
C TYR A 17 -14.78 -10.25 -11.08
N GLY A 18 -14.63 -8.98 -10.68
CA GLY A 18 -15.19 -8.44 -9.43
C GLY A 18 -16.66 -8.00 -9.53
N VAL A 19 -17.27 -8.02 -10.72
CA VAL A 19 -18.61 -7.49 -11.05
C VAL A 19 -18.71 -5.96 -10.91
N ARG A 20 -18.28 -5.42 -9.78
CA ARG A 20 -18.16 -3.99 -9.46
C ARG A 20 -17.20 -3.78 -8.29
N TYR A 21 -16.78 -2.54 -8.06
CA TYR A 21 -16.14 -2.18 -6.79
C TYR A 21 -17.11 -2.40 -5.62
N PHE A 22 -16.58 -2.80 -4.46
CA PHE A 22 -17.29 -2.60 -3.20
C PHE A 22 -17.55 -1.11 -2.95
N ASN A 23 -18.41 -0.80 -1.98
CA ASN A 23 -18.55 0.59 -1.56
C ASN A 23 -17.27 1.06 -0.85
N GLU A 24 -17.12 2.37 -0.70
CA GLU A 24 -15.92 3.01 -0.18
C GLU A 24 -15.58 2.57 1.24
N LEU A 25 -16.59 2.40 2.10
CA LEU A 25 -16.38 1.98 3.48
C LEU A 25 -15.94 0.51 3.57
N THR A 26 -16.48 -0.35 2.72
CA THR A 26 -16.04 -1.76 2.63
C THR A 26 -14.60 -1.85 2.15
N ASN A 27 -14.23 -1.12 1.08
CA ASN A 27 -12.83 -1.10 0.62
C ASN A 27 -11.88 -0.45 1.65
N MET A 28 -12.35 0.53 2.45
CA MET A 28 -11.58 1.09 3.56
C MET A 28 -11.35 0.06 4.68
N ALA A 29 -12.38 -0.73 5.01
CA ALA A 29 -12.24 -1.82 5.97
C ALA A 29 -11.24 -2.88 5.48
N GLN A 30 -11.35 -3.30 4.21
CA GLN A 30 -10.41 -4.24 3.60
C GLN A 30 -8.98 -3.69 3.61
N LEU A 31 -8.78 -2.42 3.25
CA LEU A 31 -7.45 -1.81 3.31
C LEU A 31 -6.85 -1.87 4.73
N THR A 32 -7.69 -1.68 5.75
CA THR A 32 -7.25 -1.75 7.15
C THR A 32 -6.87 -3.17 7.55
N GLU A 33 -7.61 -4.17 7.06
CA GLU A 33 -7.30 -5.59 7.24
C GLU A 33 -5.94 -5.94 6.64
N GLU A 34 -5.70 -5.61 5.36
CA GLU A 34 -4.42 -5.90 4.68
C GLU A 34 -3.24 -5.19 5.35
N VAL A 35 -3.42 -3.96 5.82
CA VAL A 35 -2.38 -3.26 6.58
C VAL A 35 -2.10 -3.94 7.92
N GLY A 36 -3.13 -4.56 8.54
CA GLY A 36 -2.98 -5.37 9.74
C GLY A 36 -2.16 -6.64 9.51
N GLU A 37 -2.35 -7.30 8.36
CA GLU A 37 -1.55 -8.45 7.91
C GLU A 37 -0.07 -8.08 7.78
N VAL A 38 0.23 -6.97 7.08
CA VAL A 38 1.58 -6.42 6.95
C VAL A 38 2.17 -6.11 8.33
N ALA A 39 1.42 -5.43 9.20
CA ALA A 39 1.88 -5.06 10.54
C ALA A 39 2.21 -6.30 11.39
N ARG A 40 1.43 -7.37 11.26
CA ARG A 40 1.66 -8.65 11.95
C ARG A 40 2.98 -9.29 11.51
N ILE A 41 3.30 -9.28 10.22
CA ILE A 41 4.59 -9.80 9.73
C ILE A 41 5.74 -8.91 10.21
N ILE A 42 5.62 -7.59 10.00
CA ILE A 42 6.68 -6.65 10.36
C ILE A 42 7.03 -6.73 11.85
N SER A 43 6.02 -6.76 12.72
CA SER A 43 6.24 -6.80 14.17
C SER A 43 6.93 -8.07 14.66
N ARG A 44 6.82 -9.18 13.93
CA ARG A 44 7.38 -10.48 14.30
C ARG A 44 8.72 -10.80 13.64
N VAL A 45 8.89 -10.37 12.40
CA VAL A 45 10.12 -10.66 11.63
C VAL A 45 11.17 -9.58 11.86
N TYR A 46 10.76 -8.32 11.96
CA TYR A 46 11.67 -7.18 12.08
C TYR A 46 11.51 -6.40 13.39
N GLY A 47 10.48 -6.74 14.17
CA GLY A 47 10.23 -6.16 15.49
C GLY A 47 10.66 -7.08 16.63
N GLU A 48 10.22 -6.74 17.83
CA GLU A 48 10.60 -7.43 19.07
C GLU A 48 9.62 -8.56 19.46
N GLN A 49 8.53 -8.77 18.69
CA GLN A 49 7.58 -9.84 18.97
C GLN A 49 8.11 -11.18 18.49
N SER A 50 7.96 -12.23 19.30
CA SER A 50 8.34 -13.58 18.88
C SER A 50 7.29 -14.22 17.97
N VAL A 51 7.75 -14.95 16.95
CA VAL A 51 6.90 -15.87 16.20
C VAL A 51 6.43 -16.98 17.13
N LYS A 52 5.12 -17.25 17.17
CA LYS A 52 4.57 -18.35 17.97
C LYS A 52 5.00 -19.69 17.38
N LYS A 53 5.29 -20.67 18.24
CA LYS A 53 5.69 -22.01 17.80
C LYS A 53 4.59 -22.63 16.91
N GLY A 54 4.95 -23.06 15.70
CA GLY A 54 4.04 -23.63 14.72
C GLY A 54 3.17 -22.61 13.97
N GLN A 55 3.41 -21.31 14.16
CA GLN A 55 2.73 -20.28 13.38
C GLN A 55 3.52 -20.01 12.09
N GLU A 56 2.91 -20.32 10.96
CA GLU A 56 3.36 -19.83 9.66
C GLU A 56 2.96 -18.36 9.50
N LEU A 57 3.87 -17.58 8.93
CA LEU A 57 3.61 -16.21 8.52
C LEU A 57 3.44 -16.22 7.00
N ASN A 58 2.48 -15.43 6.51
CA ASN A 58 2.33 -15.18 5.09
C ASN A 58 3.56 -14.43 4.54
N ASP A 59 3.73 -14.44 3.22
CA ASP A 59 4.80 -13.71 2.56
C ASP A 59 4.56 -12.21 2.65
N LEU A 60 5.59 -11.45 3.05
CA LEU A 60 5.45 -9.99 3.17
C LEU A 60 5.14 -9.32 1.82
N GLY A 61 5.66 -9.87 0.72
CA GLY A 61 5.44 -9.35 -0.62
C GLY A 61 3.98 -9.50 -1.05
N GLU A 62 3.35 -10.63 -0.73
CA GLU A 62 1.92 -10.87 -0.97
C GLU A 62 1.07 -9.85 -0.21
N GLU A 63 1.28 -9.68 1.10
CA GLU A 63 0.48 -8.73 1.90
C GLU A 63 0.66 -7.27 1.46
N LEU A 64 1.88 -6.88 1.03
CA LEU A 64 2.12 -5.57 0.46
C LEU A 64 1.41 -5.38 -0.89
N ALA A 65 1.28 -6.45 -1.68
CA ALA A 65 0.55 -6.42 -2.94
C ALA A 65 -0.96 -6.28 -2.69
N ASP A 66 -1.50 -6.94 -1.66
CA ASP A 66 -2.92 -6.81 -1.28
C ASP A 66 -3.26 -5.39 -0.79
N VAL A 67 -2.40 -4.80 0.05
CA VAL A 67 -2.52 -3.37 0.41
C VAL A 67 -2.55 -2.48 -0.83
N LEU A 68 -1.64 -2.72 -1.78
CA LEU A 68 -1.57 -1.92 -3.01
C LEU A 68 -2.82 -2.10 -3.87
N PHE A 69 -3.32 -3.33 -3.99
CA PHE A 69 -4.52 -3.64 -4.77
C PHE A 69 -5.75 -2.90 -4.21
N VAL A 70 -6.00 -2.99 -2.91
CA VAL A 70 -7.15 -2.33 -2.28
C VAL A 70 -7.01 -0.80 -2.32
N LEU A 71 -5.79 -0.27 -2.16
CA LEU A 71 -5.52 1.16 -2.33
C LEU A 71 -5.86 1.65 -3.75
N ILE A 72 -5.52 0.86 -4.77
CA ILE A 72 -5.87 1.18 -6.17
C ILE A 72 -7.39 1.12 -6.37
N CYS A 73 -8.09 0.13 -5.80
CA CYS A 73 -9.55 0.07 -5.81
C CYS A 73 -10.17 1.34 -5.23
N LEU A 74 -9.66 1.81 -4.08
CA LEU A 74 -10.08 3.07 -3.46
C LEU A 74 -9.82 4.29 -4.34
N ALA A 75 -8.65 4.36 -4.98
CA ALA A 75 -8.34 5.47 -5.86
C ALA A 75 -9.25 5.49 -7.10
N ASN A 76 -9.47 4.34 -7.73
CA ASN A 76 -10.33 4.23 -8.91
C ASN A 76 -11.78 4.59 -8.60
N GLN A 77 -12.36 4.07 -7.52
CA GLN A 77 -13.76 4.34 -7.18
C GLN A 77 -14.00 5.81 -6.76
N THR A 78 -12.98 6.49 -6.22
CA THR A 78 -13.07 7.91 -5.80
C THR A 78 -12.58 8.90 -6.85
N GLY A 79 -12.11 8.42 -8.01
CA GLY A 79 -11.61 9.27 -9.11
C GLY A 79 -10.23 9.90 -8.85
N VAL A 80 -9.44 9.34 -7.93
CA VAL A 80 -8.09 9.80 -7.63
C VAL A 80 -7.10 9.27 -8.66
N ASP A 81 -6.31 10.18 -9.24
CA ASP A 81 -5.15 9.83 -10.07
C ASP A 81 -3.91 9.64 -9.17
N LEU A 82 -3.58 8.37 -8.91
CA LEU A 82 -2.47 8.03 -7.99
C LEU A 82 -1.14 8.51 -8.53
N GLU A 83 -0.89 8.41 -9.83
CA GLU A 83 0.38 8.82 -10.41
C GLU A 83 0.61 10.32 -10.27
N LYS A 84 -0.41 11.13 -10.59
CA LYS A 84 -0.37 12.57 -10.44
C LYS A 84 -0.14 12.97 -8.98
N GLU A 85 -0.90 12.41 -8.04
CA GLU A 85 -0.77 12.77 -6.63
C GLU A 85 0.54 12.24 -6.02
N PHE A 86 1.04 11.10 -6.48
CA PHE A 86 2.34 10.57 -6.05
C PHE A 86 3.50 11.44 -6.54
N LYS A 87 3.53 11.83 -7.82
CA LYS A 87 4.53 12.77 -8.39
C LYS A 87 4.55 14.08 -7.60
N LYS A 88 3.38 14.70 -7.41
CA LYS A 88 3.21 15.92 -6.61
C LYS A 88 3.66 15.76 -5.15
N LYS A 89 3.44 14.59 -4.54
CA LYS A 89 3.88 14.31 -3.16
C LYS A 89 5.39 14.15 -3.07
N LEU A 90 6.01 13.50 -4.05
CA LEU A 90 7.46 13.36 -4.14
C LEU A 90 8.12 14.72 -4.27
N ASP A 91 7.68 15.57 -5.20
CA ASP A 91 8.24 16.92 -5.38
C ASP A 91 8.20 17.72 -4.07
N LYS A 92 7.05 17.69 -3.37
CA LYS A 92 6.90 18.34 -2.07
C LYS A 92 7.83 17.77 -0.99
N LYS A 93 8.02 16.45 -0.94
CA LYS A 93 8.93 15.81 0.01
C LYS A 93 10.37 16.16 -0.29
N THR A 94 10.78 16.11 -1.56
CA THR A 94 12.12 16.47 -2.02
C THR A 94 12.47 17.89 -1.59
N VAL A 95 11.62 18.87 -1.89
CA VAL A 95 11.85 20.27 -1.51
C VAL A 95 11.94 20.44 0.01
N ARG A 96 11.07 19.75 0.77
CA ARG A 96 11.04 19.87 2.24
C ARG A 96 12.26 19.24 2.90
N ASP A 97 12.70 18.09 2.42
CA ASP A 97 13.64 17.22 3.13
C ASP A 97 15.03 17.13 2.48
N GLU A 98 15.28 17.87 1.39
CA GLU A 98 16.52 17.86 0.58
C GLU A 98 17.79 17.85 1.43
N LYS A 99 17.83 18.64 2.52
CA LYS A 99 18.99 18.73 3.43
C LYS A 99 18.79 18.07 4.79
N ARG A 100 17.54 17.69 5.12
CA ARG A 100 17.15 17.27 6.48
C ARG A 100 17.64 15.87 6.83
N HIS A 101 17.50 14.93 5.91
CA HIS A 101 17.91 13.53 6.15
C HIS A 101 19.39 13.32 5.85
N LEU A 102 19.94 14.00 4.83
CA LEU A 102 21.37 13.90 4.47
C LEU A 102 22.32 14.37 5.59
N SER A 103 21.86 15.30 6.43
CA SER A 103 22.61 15.83 7.57
C SER A 103 22.38 15.07 8.88
N ASN A 104 21.48 14.08 8.90
CA ASN A 104 21.15 13.34 10.12
C ASN A 104 22.14 12.19 10.33
N SER A 105 23.00 12.31 11.35
CA SER A 105 23.98 11.27 11.72
C SER A 105 23.36 9.96 12.18
N LYS A 106 22.10 9.96 12.65
CA LYS A 106 21.38 8.73 13.03
C LYS A 106 20.93 7.89 11.82
N LEU A 107 21.00 8.45 10.61
CA LEU A 107 20.59 7.80 9.36
C LEU A 107 21.80 7.44 8.47
N LYS A 108 23.02 7.56 9.01
CA LYS A 108 24.27 7.12 8.36
C LYS A 108 24.77 5.83 8.98
#